data_AF-A0A1I7SBK0-F1
#
_entry.id   AF-A0A1I7SBK0-F1
#
_cell.length_a   1.000
_cell.length_b   1.000
_cell.length_c   1.000
_cell.angle_alpha   90.00
_cell.angle_beta   90.00
_cell.angle_gamma   90.00
#
_symmetry.space_group_name_H-M   'P 1'
#
loop_
_entity.id
_entity.type
_entity.pdbx_description
1 polymer ?
#
loop_
_entity_poly.entity_id
_entity_poly.type
_entity_poly.pdbx_seq_one_letter_code
_entity_poly.pdbx_strand_id
1 'polypeptide(L)'
;MAFKNDTQLLKLTIQLEFSKDESRIDNQREFSAFCQMAIEKLLGEAGPEYVVDKFFDRKEQLGSVIFEAQHLNHIWAALTLQGRYLSSQVSVGMKKIERVRQVLHDMQ
;
A
#
# COMPACT_ATOMS: atom_id res chain seq x y z
N MET A 1 -3.87 -5.09 14.86
CA MET A 1 -3.62 -6.54 14.67
C MET A 1 -2.11 -6.73 14.67
N ALA A 2 -1.58 -7.77 15.33
CA ALA A 2 -0.14 -7.97 15.51
C ALA A 2 0.34 -9.18 14.70
N PHE A 3 1.37 -9.01 13.87
CA PHE A 3 2.00 -10.09 13.11
C PHE A 3 2.71 -11.09 14.04
N LYS A 4 2.79 -12.38 13.66
CA LYS A 4 3.48 -13.41 14.47
C LYS A 4 4.98 -13.10 14.60
N ASN A 5 5.56 -13.40 15.77
CA ASN A 5 6.89 -12.96 16.21
C ASN A 5 8.08 -13.43 15.32
N ASP A 6 7.92 -14.47 14.51
CA ASP A 6 8.97 -15.00 13.60
C ASP A 6 8.78 -14.58 12.13
N THR A 7 7.81 -13.72 11.85
CA THR A 7 7.42 -13.41 10.48
C THR A 7 8.30 -12.30 9.90
N GLN A 8 8.97 -12.58 8.80
CA GLN A 8 9.72 -11.55 8.09
C GLN A 8 8.75 -10.55 7.45
N LEU A 9 8.74 -9.32 7.95
CA LEU A 9 7.91 -8.23 7.40
C LEU A 9 8.68 -7.43 6.35
N LEU A 10 7.98 -7.02 5.30
CA LEU A 10 8.45 -6.09 4.28
C LEU A 10 7.62 -4.82 4.33
N LYS A 11 8.28 -3.67 4.15
CA LYS A 11 7.67 -2.39 3.83
C LYS A 11 7.92 -2.12 2.35
N LEU A 12 6.84 -1.97 1.59
CA LEU A 12 6.86 -1.57 0.19
C LEU A 12 6.41 -0.11 0.10
N THR A 13 7.30 0.76 -0.35
CA THR A 13 6.98 2.16 -0.68
C THR A 13 6.67 2.27 -2.17
N ILE A 14 5.51 2.85 -2.47
CA ILE A 14 5.00 3.06 -3.82
C ILE A 14 4.83 4.55 -4.11
N GLN A 15 5.01 4.93 -5.37
CA GLN A 15 4.60 6.21 -5.91
C GLN A 15 3.36 6.04 -6.78
N LEU A 16 2.42 6.97 -6.67
CA LEU A 16 1.24 7.04 -7.52
C LEU A 16 1.40 8.16 -8.54
N GLU A 17 1.15 7.85 -9.80
CA GLU A 17 1.18 8.81 -10.90
C GLU A 17 -0.20 8.83 -11.57
N PHE A 18 -0.80 10.02 -11.68
CA PHE A 18 -2.14 10.20 -12.21
C PHE A 18 -2.09 10.84 -13.60
N SER A 19 -2.92 10.31 -14.51
CA SER A 19 -3.01 10.80 -15.90
C SER A 19 -3.64 12.19 -16.06
N LYS A 20 -4.33 12.70 -15.02
CA LYS A 20 -5.02 14.00 -15.04
C LYS A 20 -4.47 14.88 -13.92
N ASP A 21 -4.10 16.12 -14.26
CA ASP A 21 -3.43 17.05 -13.35
C ASP A 21 -4.19 17.35 -12.06
N GLU A 22 -5.52 17.27 -12.07
CA GLU A 22 -6.34 17.52 -10.87
C GLU A 22 -6.57 16.28 -9.99
N SER A 23 -6.24 15.08 -10.51
CA SER A 23 -6.44 13.83 -9.78
C SER A 23 -5.22 13.53 -8.92
N ARG A 24 -5.41 13.42 -7.61
CA ARG A 24 -4.37 13.03 -6.66
C ARG A 24 -5.01 12.43 -5.42
N ILE A 25 -4.19 11.79 -4.61
CA ILE A 25 -4.54 11.45 -3.24
C ILE A 25 -4.15 12.61 -2.34
N ASP A 26 -5.11 13.13 -1.59
CA ASP A 26 -4.90 14.34 -0.78
C ASP A 26 -4.44 14.04 0.65
N ASN A 27 -4.66 12.83 1.15
CA ASN A 27 -4.37 12.49 2.53
C ASN A 27 -4.17 10.98 2.76
N GLN A 28 -3.69 10.65 3.96
CA GLN A 28 -3.48 9.27 4.41
C GLN A 28 -4.72 8.38 4.32
N ARG A 29 -5.91 8.94 4.58
CA ARG A 29 -7.17 8.17 4.55
C ARG A 29 -7.51 7.75 3.13
N GLU A 30 -7.36 8.65 2.17
CA GLU A 30 -7.53 8.34 0.75
C GLU A 30 -6.48 7.36 0.23
N PHE A 31 -5.22 7.49 0.67
CA PHE A 31 -4.18 6.50 0.35
C PHE A 31 -4.57 5.12 0.87
N SER A 32 -5.06 5.06 2.11
CA SER A 32 -5.51 3.80 2.71
C SER A 32 -6.70 3.21 1.95
N ALA A 33 -7.65 4.05 1.53
CA ALA A 33 -8.78 3.63 0.70
C ALA A 33 -8.34 3.13 -0.69
N PHE A 34 -7.33 3.76 -1.30
CA PHE A 34 -6.73 3.28 -2.54
C PHE A 34 -6.12 1.88 -2.35
N CYS A 35 -5.31 1.68 -1.30
CA CYS A 35 -4.72 0.37 -1.02
C CYS A 35 -5.80 -0.68 -0.74
N GLN A 36 -6.84 -0.34 0.00
CA GLN A 36 -7.98 -1.21 0.26
C GLN A 36 -8.70 -1.61 -1.03
N MET A 37 -9.03 -0.63 -1.86
CA MET A 37 -9.65 -0.87 -3.16
C MET A 37 -8.76 -1.71 -4.09
N ALA A 38 -7.44 -1.52 -4.06
CA ALA A 38 -6.53 -2.29 -4.91
C ALA A 38 -6.35 -3.72 -4.43
N ILE A 39 -6.11 -3.91 -3.12
CA ILE A 39 -5.72 -5.18 -2.53
C ILE A 39 -6.95 -6.04 -2.23
N GLU A 40 -7.94 -5.52 -1.50
CA GLU A 40 -9.11 -6.31 -1.10
C GLU A 40 -10.04 -6.59 -2.28
N LYS A 41 -10.24 -5.63 -3.20
CA LYS A 41 -11.11 -5.86 -4.35
C LYS A 41 -10.54 -6.91 -5.31
N LEU A 42 -9.22 -6.94 -5.48
CA LEU A 42 -8.57 -7.82 -6.44
C LEU A 42 -8.28 -9.20 -5.85
N LEU A 43 -7.93 -9.28 -4.56
CA LEU A 43 -7.60 -10.53 -3.89
C LEU A 43 -8.78 -11.14 -3.11
N GLY A 44 -9.85 -10.36 -2.89
CA GLY A 44 -11.05 -10.79 -2.17
C GLY A 44 -10.82 -11.04 -0.67
N GLU A 45 -11.76 -11.73 -0.04
CA GLU A 45 -11.73 -12.05 1.40
C GLU A 45 -10.56 -12.98 1.80
N ALA A 46 -9.95 -13.68 0.82
CA ALA A 46 -8.76 -14.50 1.02
C ALA A 46 -7.45 -13.73 0.81
N GLY A 47 -7.52 -12.40 0.70
CA GLY A 47 -6.36 -11.54 0.53
C GLY A 47 -5.40 -11.61 1.74
N PRO A 48 -4.10 -11.39 1.51
CA PRO A 48 -3.12 -11.37 2.59
C PRO A 48 -3.33 -10.18 3.52
N GLU A 49 -3.00 -10.36 4.79
CA GLU A 49 -3.00 -9.27 5.76
C GLU A 49 -1.91 -8.24 5.41
N TYR A 50 -2.26 -6.96 5.53
CA TYR A 50 -1.34 -5.85 5.35
C TYR A 50 -1.73 -4.67 6.25
N VAL A 51 -0.78 -3.77 6.47
CA VAL A 51 -0.97 -2.51 7.19
C VAL A 51 -0.53 -1.37 6.27
N VAL A 52 -1.37 -0.36 6.12
CA VAL A 52 -0.96 0.89 5.48
C VAL A 52 -0.14 1.68 6.49
N ASP A 53 1.10 2.03 6.15
CA ASP A 53 1.97 2.82 7.01
C ASP A 53 1.33 4.20 7.27
N LYS A 54 1.58 4.79 8.44
CA LYS A 54 0.95 6.05 8.87
C LYS A 54 1.43 7.27 8.07
N PHE A 55 2.42 7.11 7.21
CA PHE A 55 3.02 8.17 6.42
C PHE A 55 2.61 8.08 4.93
N PHE A 56 2.01 9.17 4.45
CA PHE A 56 1.78 9.45 3.04
C PHE A 56 2.27 10.87 2.71
N ASP A 57 3.17 10.97 1.73
CA ASP A 57 3.64 12.25 1.19
C ASP A 57 2.72 12.67 0.04
N ARG A 58 1.89 13.68 0.29
CA ARG A 58 0.97 14.25 -0.71
C ARG A 58 1.70 14.89 -1.89
N LYS A 59 2.86 15.52 -1.69
CA LYS A 59 3.54 16.23 -2.76
C LYS A 59 4.14 15.23 -3.75
N GLU A 60 4.79 14.21 -3.23
CA GLU A 60 5.46 13.19 -4.03
C GLU A 60 4.53 12.02 -4.42
N GLN A 61 3.30 12.00 -3.88
CA GLN A 61 2.33 10.90 -4.00
C GLN A 61 2.95 9.56 -3.57
N LEU A 62 3.70 9.57 -2.47
CA LEU A 62 4.40 8.41 -1.92
C LEU A 62 3.69 7.88 -0.68
N GLY A 63 3.49 6.57 -0.63
CA GLY A 63 2.97 5.90 0.56
C GLY A 63 3.54 4.50 0.70
N SER A 64 3.33 3.87 1.85
CA SER A 64 3.87 2.54 2.10
C SER A 64 2.83 1.57 2.65
N VAL A 65 3.02 0.30 2.33
CA VAL A 65 2.28 -0.83 2.91
C VAL A 65 3.26 -1.82 3.51
N ILE A 66 2.88 -2.41 4.64
CA ILE A 66 3.67 -3.38 5.41
C ILE A 66 2.92 -4.70 5.41
N PHE A 67 3.60 -5.80 5.10
CA PHE A 67 3.01 -7.12 4.99
C PHE A 67 4.07 -8.22 5.20
N GLU A 68 3.63 -9.47 5.33
CA GLU A 68 4.55 -10.61 5.43
C GLU A 68 5.26 -10.88 4.10
N ALA A 69 6.56 -11.15 4.14
CA ALA A 69 7.41 -11.27 2.95
C ALA A 69 6.88 -12.26 1.88
N GLN A 70 6.21 -13.33 2.30
CA GLN A 70 5.59 -14.32 1.41
C GLN A 70 4.48 -13.74 0.52
N HIS A 71 3.88 -12.62 0.90
CA HIS A 71 2.78 -11.98 0.18
C HIS A 71 3.21 -10.89 -0.80
N LEU A 72 4.52 -10.63 -0.95
CA LEU A 72 5.06 -9.58 -1.81
C LEU A 72 4.45 -9.59 -3.22
N ASN A 73 4.46 -10.74 -3.88
CA ASN A 73 3.99 -10.83 -5.27
C ASN A 73 2.49 -10.56 -5.39
N HIS A 74 1.69 -11.00 -4.42
CA HIS A 74 0.24 -10.78 -4.40
C HIS A 74 -0.10 -9.30 -4.18
N ILE A 75 0.53 -8.67 -3.18
CA ILE A 75 0.33 -7.25 -2.89
C ILE A 75 0.78 -6.39 -4.07
N TRP A 76 1.96 -6.69 -4.64
CA TRP A 76 2.49 -5.93 -5.78
C TRP A 76 1.62 -6.06 -7.03
N ALA A 77 1.17 -7.27 -7.35
CA ALA A 77 0.24 -7.49 -8.45
C ALA A 77 -1.07 -6.73 -8.26
N ALA A 78 -1.66 -6.78 -7.06
CA ALA A 78 -2.91 -6.08 -6.79
C ALA A 78 -2.80 -4.55 -6.95
N LEU A 79 -1.72 -3.96 -6.41
CA LEU A 79 -1.47 -2.52 -6.52
C LEU A 79 -1.27 -2.07 -7.96
N THR A 80 -0.50 -2.83 -8.76
CA THR A 80 -0.22 -2.48 -10.16
C THR A 80 -1.40 -2.70 -11.10
N LEU A 81 -2.27 -3.66 -10.81
CA LEU A 81 -3.43 -3.98 -11.64
C LEU A 81 -4.64 -3.07 -11.39
N GLN A 82 -4.67 -2.32 -10.27
CA GLN A 82 -5.79 -1.44 -9.93
C GLN A 82 -6.10 -0.44 -11.07
N GLY A 83 -5.06 0.16 -11.66
CA GLY A 83 -5.11 0.95 -12.90
C GLY A 83 -5.99 2.21 -12.90
N ARG A 84 -6.89 2.39 -11.91
CA ARG A 84 -7.83 3.51 -11.78
C ARG A 84 -8.12 3.89 -10.33
N TYR A 85 -8.30 5.18 -10.08
CA TYR A 85 -8.84 5.73 -8.84
C TYR A 85 -9.70 6.97 -9.15
N LEU A 86 -10.91 7.05 -8.60
CA LEU A 86 -11.90 8.13 -8.85
C LEU A 86 -12.00 8.55 -10.33
N SER A 87 -12.11 7.57 -11.23
CA SER A 87 -12.21 7.77 -12.69
C SER A 87 -10.95 8.29 -13.40
N SER A 88 -9.85 8.51 -12.69
CA SER A 88 -8.54 8.80 -13.27
C SER A 88 -7.73 7.52 -13.45
N GLN A 89 -6.95 7.42 -14.53
CA GLN A 89 -5.94 6.36 -14.64
C GLN A 89 -4.80 6.66 -13.67
N VAL A 90 -4.40 5.63 -12.93
CA VAL A 90 -3.28 5.69 -11.98
C VAL A 90 -2.28 4.61 -12.31
N SER A 91 -1.01 5.00 -12.39
CA SER A 91 0.14 4.11 -12.48
C SER A 91 0.78 4.00 -11.10
N VAL A 92 1.20 2.78 -10.74
CA VAL A 92 1.87 2.52 -9.46
C VAL A 92 3.32 2.15 -9.73
N GLY A 93 4.23 2.97 -9.21
CA GLY A 93 5.67 2.73 -9.30
C GLY A 93 6.23 2.20 -7.98
N MET A 94 7.04 1.13 -8.03
CA MET A 94 7.80 0.66 -6.87
C MET A 94 9.00 1.59 -6.63
N LYS A 95 9.13 2.13 -5.42
CA LYS A 95 10.27 3.00 -5.06
C LYS A 95 11.26 2.33 -4.13
N LYS A 96 10.77 1.58 -3.14
CA LYS A 96 11.62 0.94 -2.16
C LYS A 96 10.95 -0.30 -1.57
N ILE A 97 11.73 -1.34 -1.33
CA ILE A 97 11.34 -2.48 -0.49
C ILE A 97 12.40 -2.62 0.59
N GLU A 98 11.98 -2.70 1.84
CA GLU A 98 12.88 -2.89 2.97
C GLU A 98 12.30 -3.86 4.00
N ARG A 99 13.19 -4.56 4.72
CA ARG A 99 12.78 -5.44 5.82
C ARG A 99 12.46 -4.59 7.04
N VAL A 100 11.34 -4.87 7.70
CA VAL A 100 10.95 -4.21 8.95
C VAL A 100 11.24 -5.16 10.11
N ARG A 101 12.02 -4.71 11.11
CA ARG A 101 12.43 -5.57 12.23
C ARG A 101 11.38 -5.70 13.35
N GLN A 102 10.38 -4.83 13.39
CA GLN A 102 9.18 -4.93 14.23
C GLN A 102 8.29 -3.74 13.87
N VAL A 103 6.99 -3.94 13.71
CA VAL A 103 6.03 -2.83 13.80
C VAL A 103 5.87 -2.58 15.30
N LEU A 104 6.72 -1.70 15.85
CA LEU A 104 6.68 -1.36 17.26
C LEU A 104 5.27 -0.88 17.63
N HIS A 105 4.77 -1.44 18.72
CA HIS A 105 3.59 -1.02 19.46
C HIS A 105 3.58 0.51 19.66
N ASP A 106 2.89 1.24 18.80
CA ASP A 106 2.33 2.55 19.12
C ASP A 106 0.83 2.52 18.81
N MET A 107 0.14 1.72 19.63
CA MET A 107 -1.28 1.83 19.94
C MET A 107 -1.39 2.15 21.43
N GLN A 108 -1.14 3.41 21.78
CA GLN A 108 -1.76 4.06 22.94
C GLN A 108 -2.70 5.15 22.42
#